data_AF-A0A089IQC2-F1
#
_entry.id   AF-A0A089IQC2-F1
#
_cell.length_a   1.000
_cell.length_b   1.000
_cell.length_c   1.000
_cell.angle_alpha   90.00
_cell.angle_beta   90.00
_cell.angle_gamma   90.00
#
_symmetry.space_group_name_H-M   'P 1'
#
loop_
_entity.id
_entity.type
_entity.pdbx_description
1 polymer ?
#
loop_
_entity_poly.entity_id
_entity_poly.type
_entity_poly.pdbx_seq_one_letter_code
_entity_poly.pdbx_strand_id
1 'polypeptide(L)' 'MEIERHMELYYRGLKEFCLEKGYLMDTCLSAQDRYEALVDYFFPELKRSAPESHPGMDQSL' A
#
# COMPACT_ATOMS: atom_id res chain seq x y z
N MET A 1 5.42 4.05 15.46
CA MET A 1 6.14 2.76 15.32
C MET A 1 5.96 2.09 13.96
N GLU A 2 4.76 1.82 13.41
CA GLU A 2 4.64 1.20 12.06
C GLU A 2 4.74 2.20 10.88
N ILE A 3 4.32 3.46 11.07
CA ILE A 3 4.38 4.50 10.03
C ILE A 3 5.84 4.91 9.73
N GLU A 4 6.68 5.01 10.76
CA GLU A 4 8.11 5.36 10.63
C GLU A 4 8.86 4.33 9.78
N ARG A 5 8.50 3.04 9.93
CA ARG A 5 9.06 1.94 9.14
C ARG A 5 8.77 2.09 7.64
N HIS A 6 7.57 2.55 7.26
CA HIS A 6 7.25 2.73 5.83
C HIS A 6 8.00 3.90 5.21
N MET A 7 8.27 4.96 5.97
CA MET A 7 9.10 6.05 5.48
C MET A 7 10.53 5.60 5.22
N GLU A 8 11.15 4.85 6.12
CA GLU A 8 12.52 4.34 5.94
C GLU A 8 12.62 3.39 4.73
N LEU A 9 11.65 2.49 4.57
CA LEU A 9 11.57 1.59 3.42
C LEU A 9 11.30 2.32 2.11
N TYR A 10 10.53 3.41 2.15
CA TYR A 10 10.24 4.24 0.98
C TYR A 10 11.50 4.93 0.46
N TYR A 11 12.29 5.54 1.36
CA TYR A 11 13.56 6.16 0.98
C TYR A 11 14.59 5.15 0.49
N ARG A 12 14.65 3.95 1.11
CA ARG A 12 15.48 2.86 0.60
C ARG A 12 15.04 2.43 -0.80
N GLY A 13 13.74 2.20 -0.99
CA GLY A 13 13.15 1.80 -2.25
C GLY A 13 13.40 2.81 -3.37
N LEU A 14 13.33 4.11 -3.08
CA LEU A 14 13.68 5.17 -4.03
C LEU A 14 15.15 5.11 -4.44
N LYS A 15 16.06 4.93 -3.47
CA LYS A 15 17.50 4.84 -3.72
C LYS A 15 17.86 3.61 -4.56
N GLU A 16 17.18 2.51 -4.32
CA GLU A 16 17.45 1.21 -4.95
C GLU A 16 16.60 0.97 -6.20
N PHE A 17 15.70 1.89 -6.57
CA PHE A 17 14.72 1.70 -7.64
C PHE A 17 15.34 1.30 -8.99
N CYS A 18 16.53 1.80 -9.31
CA CYS A 18 17.24 1.46 -10.54
C CYS A 18 17.77 0.02 -10.57
N LEU A 19 17.99 -0.59 -9.40
CA LEU A 19 18.54 -1.94 -9.24
C LEU A 19 17.44 -2.96 -8.89
N GLU A 20 16.51 -2.57 -8.01
CA GLU A 20 15.45 -3.44 -7.50
C GLU A 20 14.17 -2.62 -7.28
N LYS A 21 13.28 -2.65 -8.29
CA LYS A 21 12.01 -1.90 -8.25
C LYS A 21 11.01 -2.44 -7.22
N GLY A 22 11.17 -3.71 -6.81
CA GLY A 22 10.26 -4.40 -5.89
C GLY A 22 10.11 -3.66 -4.55
N TYR A 23 11.21 -3.21 -3.95
CA TYR A 23 11.14 -2.54 -2.64
C TYR A 23 10.27 -1.28 -2.62
N LEU A 24 10.32 -0.47 -3.68
CA LEU A 24 9.47 0.71 -3.75
C LEU A 24 8.01 0.32 -3.98
N MET A 25 7.76 -0.66 -4.85
CA MET A 25 6.40 -1.13 -5.14
C MET A 25 5.74 -1.73 -3.90
N ASP A 26 6.43 -2.62 -3.18
CA ASP A 26 5.92 -3.28 -1.98
C ASP A 26 5.64 -2.28 -0.86
N THR A 27 6.51 -1.28 -0.71
CA THR A 27 6.31 -0.21 0.28
C THR A 27 5.08 0.63 -0.04
N CYS A 28 4.88 0.99 -1.32
CA CYS A 28 3.71 1.74 -1.77
C CYS A 28 2.40 0.95 -1.57
N LEU A 29 2.40 -0.35 -1.93
CA LEU A 29 1.24 -1.23 -1.74
C LEU A 29 0.88 -1.40 -0.27
N SER A 30 1.88 -1.65 0.58
CA SER A 30 1.63 -1.78 2.03
C SER A 30 1.15 -0.47 2.67
N ALA A 31 1.59 0.69 2.17
CA ALA A 31 1.06 1.98 2.58
C ALA A 31 -0.39 2.19 2.11
N GLN A 32 -0.72 1.74 0.90
CA GLN A 32 -2.08 1.78 0.36
C GLN A 32 -3.04 0.95 1.21
N ASP A 33 -2.69 -0.29 1.55
CA ASP A 33 -3.53 -1.18 2.37
C ASP A 33 -3.86 -0.56 3.74
N ARG A 34 -2.87 0.11 4.36
CA ARG A 34 -3.09 0.82 5.63
C ARG A 34 -3.98 2.04 5.47
N TYR A 35 -3.79 2.80 4.40
CA TYR A 35 -4.64 3.94 4.13
C TYR A 35 -6.09 3.50 3.90
N GLU A 36 -6.30 2.41 3.14
CA GLU A 36 -7.64 1.83 2.94
C GLU A 36 -8.26 1.40 4.27
N ALA A 37 -7.51 0.70 5.14
CA ALA A 37 -8.01 0.30 6.45
C ALA A 37 -8.38 1.51 7.34
N LEU A 38 -7.63 2.61 7.28
CA LEU A 38 -7.96 3.85 7.99
C LEU A 38 -9.21 4.50 7.40
N VAL A 39 -9.32 4.56 6.08
CA VAL A 39 -10.52 5.11 5.41
C VAL A 39 -11.74 4.29 5.78
N ASP A 40 -11.65 2.96 5.80
CA ASP A 40 -12.75 2.08 6.23
C ASP A 40 -13.17 2.33 7.67
N TYR A 41 -12.19 2.52 8.55
CA TYR A 41 -12.43 2.75 9.97
C TYR A 41 -13.11 4.10 10.22
N PHE A 42 -12.69 5.16 9.52
CA PHE A 42 -13.18 6.53 9.76
C PHE A 42 -14.36 6.95 8.86
N PHE A 43 -14.50 6.36 7.67
CA PHE A 43 -15.47 6.74 6.64
C PHE A 43 -16.18 5.50 6.03
N PRO A 44 -16.87 4.68 6.85
CA PRO A 44 -17.50 3.44 6.40
C PRO A 44 -18.55 3.64 5.29
N GLU A 45 -19.17 4.81 5.21
CA GLU A 45 -20.12 5.18 4.16
C GLU A 45 -19.50 5.29 2.77
N LEU A 46 -18.18 5.54 2.67
CA LEU A 46 -17.49 5.65 1.39
C LEU A 46 -17.31 4.30 0.70
N LYS A 47 -17.21 3.20 1.47
CA LYS A 47 -17.13 1.84 0.91
C LYS A 47 -18.46 1.35 0.32
N ARG A 48 -19.59 1.88 0.80
CA ARG A 48 -20.94 1.43 0.41
C ARG A 48 -21.42 1.97 -0.94
N SER A 49 -20.67 2.88 -1.55
CA SER A 49 -20.98 3.50 -2.85
C SER A 49 -20.04 3.07 -3.99
N ALA A 50 -18.98 2.32 -3.69
CA ALA A 50 -18.11 1.73 -4.72
C ALA A 50 -18.72 0.43 -5.24
N PRO A 51 -18.75 0.17 -6.57
CA PRO A 51 -19.01 -1.17 -7.07
C PRO A 51 -17.93 -2.11 -6.51
N GLU A 52 -18.34 -3.28 -6.02
CA GLU A 52 -17.42 -4.31 -5.54
C GLU A 52 -16.45 -4.70 -6.66
N SER A 53 -15.22 -4.21 -6.61
CA SER A 53 -14.11 -4.79 -7.37
C SER A 53 -12.78 -4.39 -6.74
N HIS A 54 -12.13 -5.34 -6.08
CA HIS A 54 -10.93 -5.94 -6.66
C HIS A 54 -10.71 -7.33 -6.02
N PRO A 55 -10.88 -8.45 -6.76
CA PRO A 55 -10.26 -9.69 -6.38
C PRO A 55 -8.75 -9.46 -6.39
N GLY A 56 -8.09 -9.84 -5.30
CA GLY A 56 -6.66 -9.64 -5.10
C GLY A 56 -5.88 -9.99 -6.35
N MET A 57 -4.99 -9.08 -6.76
CA MET A 57 -4.01 -9.40 -7.78
C MET A 57 -3.19 -10.57 -7.25
N ASP A 58 -3.37 -11.73 -7.87
CA ASP A 58 -2.52 -12.90 -7.77
C ASP A 58 -1.07 -12.47 -8.02
N GLN A 59 -0.33 -12.24 -6.94
CA GLN A 59 1.12 -12.13 -7.00
C GLN A 59 1.70 -13.54 -6.98
N SER A 60 1.49 -14.27 -8.06
CA SER A 60 2.39 -15.35 -8.47
C SER A 60 3.63 -14.69 -9.08
N LEU A 61 4.66 -14.51 -8.26
CA LEU A 61 6.07 -14.51 -8.69
C LEU A 61 6.93 -15.19 -7.62
#